data_AF-A0A376BXX4-F1
#
_entry.id   AF-A0A376BXX4-F1
#
_cell.length_a   1.000
_cell.length_b   1.000
_cell.length_c   1.000
_cell.angle_alpha   90.00
_cell.angle_beta   90.00
_cell.angle_gamma   90.00
#
_symmetry.space_group_name_H-M   'P 1'
#
loop_
_entity.id
_entity.type
_entity.pdbx_description
1 polymer ?
#
loop_
_entity_poly.entity_id
_entity_poly.type
_entity_poly.pdbx_seq_one_letter_code
_entity_poly.pdbx_strand_id
1 'polypeptide(L)'
;MGCRFLHHKIIKMKEQAIKILQEASSPVQLFNELVGILISSSGNPNLIRSYNVRGYTPQGLESLRYDVMKHLDITTEDLSSRLKVQDSDLEVLNEELKSENKELRDENEELKMLNEDLQDEKDELQDEIDLLLEDKSSLSNPLNRVLREMNDKEKEGFKLFSQYPFLREKSCPNELKVLVSDSITAFHSYREKHEELFKMFEEKNEDKEKIYAIASELLNDFELNRSIHKELQHYRDNGEILGEHRALLEFKLQKEVDAMTGDVLAKAKNNLKSNISKKKKALASAQSEEQKIKIQEALQYLEKKQALVNEKLKNLGAKE
;
A
#
# COMPACT_ATOMS: atom_id res chain seq x y z
N MET A 1 -12.87 -58.53 -75.40
CA MET A 1 -12.82 -57.56 -74.28
C MET A 1 -13.17 -58.17 -72.92
N GLY A 2 -13.79 -59.36 -72.81
CA GLY A 2 -14.27 -59.91 -71.52
C GLY A 2 -13.22 -60.32 -70.47
N CYS A 3 -12.04 -60.83 -70.87
CA CYS A 3 -11.08 -61.37 -69.89
C CYS A 3 -10.40 -60.29 -69.02
N ARG A 4 -10.17 -59.08 -69.52
CA ARG A 4 -9.57 -57.98 -68.72
C ARG A 4 -10.52 -57.44 -67.64
N PHE A 5 -11.83 -57.43 -67.92
CA PHE A 5 -12.84 -57.00 -66.95
C PHE A 5 -12.98 -57.98 -65.79
N LEU A 6 -12.96 -59.29 -66.06
CA LEU A 6 -13.02 -60.32 -65.01
C LEU A 6 -11.78 -60.30 -64.12
N HIS A 7 -10.59 -60.14 -64.70
CA HIS A 7 -9.35 -60.06 -63.94
C HIS A 7 -9.28 -58.83 -63.02
N HIS A 8 -9.70 -57.65 -63.52
CA HIS A 8 -9.78 -56.44 -62.71
C HIS A 8 -10.83 -56.54 -61.58
N LYS A 9 -11.95 -57.23 -61.84
CA LYS A 9 -12.98 -57.50 -60.82
C LYS A 9 -12.45 -58.37 -59.68
N ILE A 10 -11.67 -59.41 -60.00
CA ILE A 10 -11.07 -60.31 -59.01
C ILE A 10 -10.01 -59.58 -58.17
N ILE A 11 -9.16 -58.75 -58.79
CA ILE A 11 -8.15 -57.93 -58.06
C ILE A 11 -8.83 -57.01 -57.05
N LYS A 12 -9.88 -56.29 -57.47
CA LYS A 12 -10.64 -55.42 -56.59
C LYS A 12 -11.31 -56.17 -55.43
N MET A 13 -11.78 -57.39 -55.68
CA MET A 13 -12.35 -58.26 -54.63
C MET A 13 -11.28 -58.79 -53.67
N LYS A 14 -10.07 -59.06 -54.17
CA LYS A 14 -8.92 -59.41 -53.34
C LYS A 14 -8.55 -58.27 -52.38
N GLU A 15 -8.47 -57.03 -52.87
CA GLU A 15 -8.22 -55.84 -52.05
C GLU A 15 -9.32 -55.61 -51.00
N GLN A 16 -10.59 -55.78 -51.39
CA GLN A 16 -11.73 -55.68 -50.46
C GLN A 16 -11.70 -56.76 -49.39
N ALA A 17 -11.39 -58.00 -49.76
CA ALA A 17 -11.25 -59.11 -48.82
C ALA A 17 -10.09 -58.88 -47.84
N ILE A 18 -8.94 -58.41 -48.30
CA ILE A 18 -7.80 -58.03 -47.44
C ILE A 18 -8.21 -56.95 -46.45
N LYS A 19 -8.91 -55.90 -46.92
CA LYS A 19 -9.40 -54.82 -46.06
C LYS A 19 -10.35 -55.32 -44.96
N ILE A 20 -11.34 -56.14 -45.33
CA ILE A 20 -12.32 -56.72 -44.41
C ILE A 20 -11.66 -57.69 -43.41
N LEU A 21 -10.66 -58.46 -43.84
CA LEU A 21 -9.91 -59.37 -42.96
C LEU A 21 -8.99 -58.62 -41.97
N GLN A 22 -8.51 -57.42 -42.33
CA GLN A 22 -7.65 -56.58 -41.48
C GLN A 22 -8.45 -55.67 -40.54
N GLU A 23 -9.67 -55.27 -40.89
CA GLU A 23 -10.50 -54.39 -40.07
C GLU A 23 -11.21 -55.20 -38.97
N ALA A 24 -11.03 -54.77 -37.72
CA ALA A 24 -11.63 -55.42 -36.56
C ALA A 24 -13.13 -55.10 -36.46
N SER A 25 -13.95 -55.77 -37.28
CA SER A 25 -15.41 -55.73 -37.24
C SER A 25 -15.98 -56.81 -36.32
N SER A 26 -17.24 -56.67 -35.90
CA SER A 26 -17.89 -57.71 -35.09
C SER A 26 -17.88 -59.07 -35.84
N PRO A 27 -17.69 -60.21 -35.15
CA PRO A 27 -17.53 -61.50 -35.82
C PRO A 27 -18.68 -61.88 -36.77
N VAL A 28 -19.90 -61.43 -36.45
CA VAL A 28 -21.10 -61.65 -37.27
C VAL A 28 -21.09 -60.80 -38.53
N GLN A 29 -20.69 -59.53 -38.44
CA GLN A 29 -20.56 -58.64 -39.60
C GLN A 29 -19.48 -59.16 -40.55
N LEU A 30 -18.33 -59.56 -40.00
CA LEU A 30 -17.23 -60.12 -40.78
C LEU A 30 -17.67 -61.36 -41.56
N PHE A 31 -18.45 -62.25 -40.94
CA PHE A 31 -18.99 -63.42 -41.62
C PHE A 31 -19.87 -63.05 -42.81
N ASN A 32 -20.81 -62.12 -42.63
CA ASN A 32 -21.73 -61.70 -43.70
C ASN A 32 -20.98 -61.02 -44.85
N GLU A 33 -19.97 -60.19 -44.55
CA GLU A 33 -19.15 -59.51 -45.55
C GLU A 33 -18.29 -60.51 -46.36
N LEU A 34 -17.69 -61.51 -45.70
CA LEU A 34 -16.92 -62.56 -46.36
C LEU A 34 -17.80 -63.48 -47.24
N VAL A 35 -19.01 -63.80 -46.80
CA VAL A 35 -19.98 -64.54 -47.63
C VAL A 35 -20.35 -63.70 -48.87
N GLY A 36 -20.57 -62.39 -48.69
CA GLY A 36 -20.85 -61.46 -49.80
C GLY A 36 -19.72 -61.40 -50.83
N ILE A 37 -18.47 -61.41 -50.37
CA ILE A 37 -17.29 -61.50 -51.24
C ILE A 37 -17.25 -62.83 -52.00
N LEU A 38 -17.50 -63.94 -51.32
CA LEU A 38 -17.49 -65.28 -51.95
C LEU A 38 -18.58 -65.39 -53.03
N ILE A 39 -19.75 -64.81 -52.80
CA ILE A 39 -20.84 -64.72 -53.79
C ILE A 39 -20.40 -63.86 -54.99
N SER A 40 -19.83 -62.69 -54.72
CA SER A 40 -19.49 -61.71 -55.75
C SER A 40 -18.32 -62.15 -56.64
N SER A 41 -17.40 -62.94 -56.07
CA SER A 41 -16.20 -63.50 -56.71
C SER A 41 -16.43 -64.84 -57.40
N SER A 42 -17.69 -65.26 -57.58
CA SER A 42 -18.05 -66.55 -58.18
C SER A 42 -17.39 -67.75 -57.48
N GLY A 43 -17.40 -67.74 -56.15
CA GLY A 43 -16.95 -68.85 -55.33
C GLY A 43 -17.80 -70.12 -55.51
N ASN A 44 -17.35 -71.22 -54.91
CA ASN A 44 -18.02 -72.51 -55.04
C ASN A 44 -19.50 -72.42 -54.61
N PRO A 45 -20.47 -72.69 -55.50
CA PRO A 45 -21.90 -72.56 -55.20
C PRO A 45 -22.36 -73.42 -54.02
N ASN A 46 -21.72 -74.58 -53.79
CA ASN A 46 -22.07 -75.46 -52.68
C ASN A 46 -21.62 -74.89 -51.33
N LEU A 47 -20.44 -74.24 -51.30
CA LEU A 47 -19.95 -73.56 -50.09
C LEU A 47 -20.83 -72.36 -49.77
N ILE A 48 -21.18 -71.55 -50.76
CA ILE A 48 -22.08 -70.38 -50.59
C ILE A 48 -23.42 -70.81 -49.98
N ARG A 49 -24.04 -71.88 -50.50
CA ARG A 49 -25.29 -72.42 -49.94
C ARG A 49 -25.11 -72.92 -48.52
N SER A 50 -24.03 -73.65 -48.25
CA SER A 50 -23.72 -74.17 -46.91
C SER A 50 -23.58 -73.04 -45.88
N TYR A 51 -22.82 -71.99 -46.19
CA TYR A 51 -22.63 -70.85 -45.29
C TYR A 51 -23.92 -70.04 -45.10
N ASN A 52 -24.73 -69.86 -46.15
CA ASN A 52 -26.03 -69.18 -46.05
C ASN A 52 -27.06 -69.94 -45.21
N VAL A 53 -27.07 -71.28 -45.27
CA VAL A 53 -28.00 -72.12 -44.49
C VAL A 53 -27.55 -72.25 -43.03
N ARG A 54 -26.25 -72.43 -42.81
CA ARG A 54 -25.68 -72.63 -41.47
C ARG A 54 -25.66 -71.34 -40.65
N GLY A 55 -25.49 -70.19 -41.30
CA GLY A 55 -25.33 -68.90 -40.64
C GLY A 55 -24.02 -68.77 -39.86
N TYR A 56 -23.90 -67.69 -39.09
CA TYR A 56 -22.70 -67.41 -38.31
C TYR A 56 -22.49 -68.46 -37.21
N THR A 57 -21.31 -69.09 -37.23
CA THR A 57 -20.77 -69.89 -36.13
C THR A 57 -19.28 -69.57 -36.01
N PRO A 58 -18.67 -69.64 -34.81
CA PRO A 58 -17.23 -69.34 -34.64
C PRO A 58 -16.33 -70.22 -35.53
N GLN A 59 -16.59 -71.53 -35.57
CA GLN A 59 -15.84 -72.47 -36.43
C GLN A 59 -16.15 -72.28 -37.93
N GLY A 60 -17.39 -71.91 -38.25
CA GLY A 60 -17.81 -71.61 -39.61
C GLY A 60 -17.14 -70.35 -40.16
N LEU A 61 -16.90 -69.34 -39.32
CA LEU A 61 -16.16 -68.14 -39.70
C LEU A 61 -14.69 -68.46 -40.00
N GLU A 62 -14.02 -69.30 -39.21
CA GLU A 62 -12.65 -69.73 -39.48
C GLU A 62 -12.55 -70.51 -40.80
N SER A 63 -13.51 -71.42 -41.04
CA SER A 63 -13.60 -72.18 -42.30
C SER A 63 -13.83 -71.25 -43.49
N LEU A 64 -14.75 -70.29 -43.36
CA LEU A 64 -15.05 -69.30 -44.40
C LEU A 64 -13.85 -68.40 -44.70
N ARG A 65 -13.12 -67.97 -43.66
CA ARG A 65 -11.87 -67.20 -43.82
C ARG A 65 -10.86 -67.98 -44.64
N TYR A 66 -10.63 -69.25 -44.32
CA TYR A 66 -9.73 -70.12 -45.07
C TYR A 66 -10.18 -70.28 -46.53
N ASP A 67 -11.46 -70.56 -46.77
CA ASP A 67 -12.01 -70.74 -48.12
C ASP A 67 -11.91 -69.47 -48.97
N VAL A 68 -12.19 -68.30 -48.40
CA VAL A 68 -12.07 -67.00 -49.08
C VAL A 68 -10.62 -66.66 -49.38
N MET A 69 -9.70 -66.87 -48.42
CA MET A 69 -8.27 -66.66 -48.63
C MET A 69 -7.73 -67.55 -49.74
N LYS A 70 -8.15 -68.82 -49.77
CA LYS A 70 -7.76 -69.78 -50.80
C LYS A 70 -8.37 -69.47 -52.18
N HIS A 71 -9.61 -69.00 -52.23
CA HIS A 71 -10.29 -68.66 -53.51
C HIS A 71 -9.72 -67.40 -54.17
N LEU A 72 -9.21 -66.46 -53.37
CA LEU A 72 -8.67 -65.18 -53.85
C LEU A 72 -7.13 -65.12 -53.84
N ASP A 73 -6.45 -66.24 -53.60
CA ASP A 73 -4.98 -66.33 -53.48
C ASP A 73 -4.39 -65.26 -52.53
N ILE A 74 -5.01 -65.07 -51.36
CA ILE A 74 -4.55 -64.12 -50.33
C ILE A 74 -3.56 -64.85 -49.41
N THR A 75 -2.35 -64.30 -49.32
CA THR A 75 -1.30 -64.86 -48.46
C THR A 75 -1.33 -64.22 -47.06
N THR A 76 -0.64 -64.85 -46.10
CA THR A 76 -0.41 -64.26 -44.78
C THR A 76 0.46 -62.99 -44.86
N GLU A 77 1.32 -62.89 -45.88
CA GLU A 77 2.14 -61.70 -46.13
C GLU A 77 1.27 -60.51 -46.56
N ASP A 78 0.31 -60.73 -47.46
CA ASP A 78 -0.67 -59.72 -47.90
C ASP A 78 -1.43 -59.14 -46.70
N LEU A 79 -1.83 -59.99 -45.74
CA LEU A 79 -2.51 -59.58 -44.52
C LEU A 79 -1.58 -58.86 -43.53
N SER A 80 -0.31 -59.25 -43.44
CA SER A 80 0.68 -58.67 -42.51
C SER A 80 1.30 -57.35 -42.97
N SER A 81 1.26 -57.06 -44.28
CA SER A 81 1.91 -55.88 -44.87
C SER A 81 1.45 -54.55 -44.25
N ARG A 82 0.14 -54.40 -44.01
CA ARG A 82 -0.45 -53.21 -43.35
C ARG A 82 -0.07 -53.09 -41.87
N LEU A 83 0.02 -54.23 -41.18
CA LEU A 83 0.47 -54.27 -39.78
C LEU A 83 1.93 -53.84 -39.66
N LYS A 84 2.80 -54.29 -40.58
CA LYS A 84 4.21 -53.87 -40.61
C LYS A 84 4.40 -52.36 -40.83
N VAL A 85 3.58 -51.76 -41.71
CA VAL A 85 3.61 -50.30 -41.93
C VAL A 85 3.14 -49.55 -40.68
N GLN A 86 2.08 -50.03 -40.02
CA GLN A 86 1.61 -49.44 -38.76
C GLN A 86 2.65 -49.58 -37.64
N ASP A 87 3.31 -50.72 -37.53
CA ASP A 87 4.38 -50.94 -36.55
C ASP A 87 5.56 -49.99 -36.80
N SER A 88 5.98 -49.78 -38.05
CA SER A 88 7.03 -48.81 -38.37
C SER A 88 6.63 -47.36 -38.08
N ASP A 89 5.39 -46.98 -38.38
CA ASP A 89 4.91 -45.63 -38.09
C ASP A 89 4.83 -45.38 -36.57
N LEU A 90 4.42 -46.39 -35.81
CA LEU A 90 4.40 -46.37 -34.34
C LEU A 90 5.80 -46.32 -33.73
N GLU A 91 6.79 -46.99 -34.34
CA GLU A 91 8.20 -46.90 -33.92
C GLU A 91 8.74 -45.48 -34.09
N VAL A 92 8.47 -44.84 -35.24
CA VAL A 92 8.88 -43.44 -35.49
C VAL A 92 8.24 -42.50 -34.47
N LEU A 93 6.93 -42.59 -34.26
CA LEU A 93 6.21 -41.79 -33.27
C LEU A 93 6.73 -42.00 -31.84
N ASN A 94 7.10 -43.23 -31.47
CA ASN A 94 7.65 -43.52 -30.16
C ASN A 94 9.04 -42.90 -29.97
N GLU A 95 9.89 -42.88 -31.00
CA GLU A 95 11.19 -42.22 -30.93
C GLU A 95 11.04 -40.69 -30.85
N GLU A 96 10.12 -40.10 -31.62
CA GLU A 96 9.79 -38.67 -31.53
C GLU A 96 9.29 -38.28 -30.13
N LEU A 97 8.35 -39.05 -29.57
CA LEU A 97 7.84 -38.85 -28.21
C LEU A 97 8.94 -39.01 -27.15
N LYS A 98 9.91 -39.92 -27.34
CA LYS A 98 11.04 -40.05 -26.42
C LYS A 98 11.96 -38.83 -26.47
N SER A 99 12.24 -38.29 -27.67
CA SER A 99 13.02 -37.07 -27.79
C SER A 99 12.32 -35.88 -27.14
N GLU A 100 11.03 -35.68 -27.41
CA GLU A 100 10.25 -34.58 -26.84
C GLU A 100 10.16 -34.68 -25.30
N ASN A 101 9.93 -35.88 -24.76
CA ASN A 101 9.94 -36.10 -23.31
C ASN A 101 11.31 -35.85 -22.68
N LYS A 102 12.39 -36.02 -23.43
CA LYS A 102 13.73 -35.70 -22.95
C LYS A 102 13.93 -34.19 -22.90
N GLU A 103 13.60 -33.49 -23.97
CA GLU A 103 13.67 -32.03 -24.03
C GLU A 103 12.84 -31.38 -22.91
N LEU A 104 11.60 -31.84 -22.71
CA LEU A 104 10.75 -31.36 -21.61
C LEU A 104 11.33 -31.65 -20.21
N ARG A 105 12.10 -32.72 -20.04
CA ARG A 105 12.78 -33.00 -18.76
C ARG A 105 13.93 -32.03 -18.53
N ASP A 106 14.73 -31.80 -19.57
CA ASP A 106 15.86 -30.87 -19.52
C ASP A 106 15.35 -29.45 -19.22
N GLU A 107 14.28 -28.99 -19.89
CA GLU A 107 13.62 -27.69 -19.60
C GLU A 107 13.08 -27.61 -18.17
N ASN A 108 12.50 -28.69 -17.64
CA ASN A 108 12.01 -28.72 -16.25
C ASN A 108 13.15 -28.66 -15.23
N GLU A 109 14.32 -29.20 -15.55
CA GLU A 109 15.51 -29.08 -14.69
C GLU A 109 16.05 -27.65 -14.70
N GLU A 110 16.10 -26.99 -15.86
CA GLU A 110 16.47 -25.57 -15.95
C GLU A 110 15.50 -24.66 -15.19
N LEU A 111 14.18 -24.89 -15.30
CA LEU A 111 13.18 -24.14 -14.56
C LEU A 111 13.26 -24.36 -13.04
N LYS A 112 13.72 -25.52 -12.58
CA LYS A 112 13.96 -25.76 -11.15
C LYS A 112 15.14 -24.95 -10.64
N MET A 113 16.26 -24.98 -11.36
CA MET A 113 17.45 -24.18 -11.04
C MET A 113 17.10 -22.69 -10.95
N LEU A 114 16.35 -22.17 -11.94
CA LEU A 114 15.95 -20.76 -11.96
C LEU A 114 15.00 -20.40 -10.80
N ASN A 115 14.12 -21.31 -10.40
CA ASN A 115 13.25 -21.08 -9.23
C ASN A 115 14.03 -21.08 -7.92
N GLU A 116 15.07 -21.90 -7.79
CA GLU A 116 15.97 -21.87 -6.64
C GLU A 116 16.71 -20.53 -6.56
N ASP A 117 17.32 -20.08 -7.67
CA ASP A 117 18.00 -18.77 -7.74
C ASP A 117 17.07 -17.59 -7.39
N LEU A 118 15.84 -17.59 -7.90
CA LEU A 118 14.83 -16.56 -7.57
C LEU A 118 14.40 -16.60 -6.11
N GLN A 119 14.43 -17.77 -5.49
CA GLN A 119 14.07 -17.93 -4.10
C GLN A 119 15.19 -17.40 -3.19
N ASP A 120 16.44 -17.64 -3.54
CA ASP A 120 17.61 -17.06 -2.86
C ASP A 120 17.58 -15.52 -2.97
N GLU A 121 17.33 -14.96 -4.16
CA GLU A 121 17.22 -13.49 -4.34
C GLU A 121 16.07 -12.90 -3.51
N LYS A 122 14.95 -13.62 -3.40
CA LYS A 122 13.82 -13.20 -2.58
C LYS A 122 14.17 -13.18 -1.09
N ASP A 123 14.93 -14.17 -0.61
CA ASP A 123 15.35 -14.24 0.78
C ASP A 123 16.36 -13.11 1.11
N GLU A 124 17.30 -12.81 0.20
CA GLU A 124 18.20 -11.66 0.33
C GLU A 124 17.46 -10.31 0.40
N LEU A 125 16.46 -10.11 -0.47
CA LEU A 125 15.63 -8.90 -0.45
C LEU A 125 14.79 -8.80 0.83
N GLN A 126 14.35 -9.94 1.38
CA GLN A 126 13.61 -9.97 2.63
C GLN A 126 14.49 -9.53 3.80
N ASP A 127 15.74 -10.01 3.86
CA ASP A 127 16.73 -9.59 4.85
C ASP A 127 17.03 -8.08 4.74
N GLU A 128 17.15 -7.54 3.52
CA GLU A 128 17.33 -6.10 3.30
C GLU A 128 16.12 -5.29 3.81
N ILE A 129 14.90 -5.76 3.57
CA ILE A 129 13.67 -5.13 4.08
C ILE A 129 13.68 -5.11 5.62
N ASP A 130 14.06 -6.21 6.25
CA ASP A 130 14.07 -6.33 7.71
C ASP A 130 15.10 -5.37 8.34
N LEU A 131 16.30 -5.27 7.75
CA LEU A 131 17.31 -4.28 8.12
C LEU A 131 16.79 -2.83 7.97
N LEU A 132 16.16 -2.52 6.84
CA LEU A 132 15.58 -1.19 6.61
C LEU A 132 14.43 -0.86 7.57
N LEU A 133 13.67 -1.87 8.02
CA LEU A 133 12.62 -1.71 9.03
C LEU A 133 13.21 -1.44 10.42
N GLU A 134 14.29 -2.12 10.79
CA GLU A 134 15.03 -1.84 12.03
C GLU A 134 15.61 -0.42 12.04
N ASP A 135 16.23 0.02 10.94
CA ASP A 135 16.74 1.38 10.78
C ASP A 135 15.63 2.44 10.83
N LYS A 136 14.50 2.20 10.15
CA LYS A 136 13.32 3.07 10.24
C LYS A 136 12.71 3.11 11.64
N SER A 137 12.73 1.99 12.36
CA SER A 137 12.24 1.94 13.75
C SER A 137 13.14 2.76 14.68
N SER A 138 14.44 2.81 14.39
CA SER A 138 15.42 3.64 15.11
C SER A 138 15.27 5.13 14.79
N LEU A 139 14.86 5.48 13.57
CA LEU A 139 14.55 6.87 13.16
C LEU A 139 13.14 7.33 13.60
N SER A 140 12.21 6.41 13.80
CA SER A 140 10.85 6.71 14.26
C SER A 140 10.85 6.78 15.78
N ASN A 141 10.95 8.01 16.31
CA ASN A 141 10.80 8.33 17.74
C ASN A 141 9.87 7.33 18.45
N PRO A 142 10.29 6.67 19.56
CA PRO A 142 9.45 5.72 20.32
C PRO A 142 8.06 6.27 20.64
N LEU A 143 7.98 7.59 20.79
CA LEU A 143 6.77 8.39 20.95
C LEU A 143 5.76 8.24 19.80
N ASN A 144 6.20 8.16 18.54
CA ASN A 144 5.32 8.00 17.38
C ASN A 144 4.66 6.61 17.35
N ARG A 145 5.37 5.56 17.82
CA ARG A 145 4.81 4.22 17.95
C ARG A 145 3.71 4.20 18.99
N VAL A 146 3.99 4.75 20.18
CA VAL A 146 3.02 4.91 21.26
C VAL A 146 1.80 5.73 20.80
N LEU A 147 2.02 6.86 20.11
CA LEU A 147 0.93 7.69 19.60
C LEU A 147 0.06 6.98 18.55
N ARG A 148 0.62 6.07 17.74
CA ARG A 148 -0.17 5.27 16.77
C ARG A 148 -1.00 4.20 17.47
N GLU A 149 -0.41 3.54 18.46
CA GLU A 149 -1.01 2.46 19.25
C GLU A 149 -2.11 2.97 20.22
N MET A 150 -2.06 4.23 20.65
CA MET A 150 -3.09 4.83 21.50
C MET A 150 -4.47 4.86 20.83
N ASN A 151 -5.52 4.52 21.59
CA ASN A 151 -6.90 4.61 21.13
C ASN A 151 -7.39 6.07 21.04
N ASP A 152 -8.54 6.32 20.39
CA ASP A 152 -9.04 7.69 20.17
C ASP A 152 -9.32 8.46 21.48
N LYS A 153 -9.66 7.76 22.57
CA LYS A 153 -9.88 8.34 23.90
C LYS A 153 -8.57 8.73 24.59
N GLU A 154 -7.51 7.97 24.38
CA GLU A 154 -6.16 8.28 24.84
C GLU A 154 -5.57 9.44 24.03
N LYS A 155 -5.88 9.48 22.73
CA LYS A 155 -5.54 10.61 21.83
C LYS A 155 -6.28 11.89 22.18
N GLU A 156 -7.46 11.81 22.81
CA GLU A 156 -8.18 12.99 23.31
C GLU A 156 -7.37 13.77 24.32
N GLY A 157 -6.51 13.14 25.13
CA GLY A 157 -5.62 13.84 26.05
C GLY A 157 -4.64 14.81 25.36
N PHE A 158 -4.36 14.63 24.07
CA PHE A 158 -3.53 15.54 23.27
C PHE A 158 -4.31 16.64 22.56
N LYS A 159 -5.65 16.56 22.52
CA LYS A 159 -6.48 17.57 21.88
C LYS A 159 -6.53 18.80 22.79
N LEU A 160 -6.16 19.96 22.25
CA LEU A 160 -6.11 21.24 22.97
C LEU A 160 -7.41 21.51 23.77
N PHE A 161 -8.56 21.26 23.15
CA PHE A 161 -9.87 21.47 23.78
C PHE A 161 -10.24 20.45 24.86
N SER A 162 -9.58 19.30 24.88
CA SER A 162 -9.73 18.32 25.96
C SER A 162 -8.84 18.67 27.14
N GLN A 163 -7.64 19.22 26.88
CA GLN A 163 -6.75 19.74 27.91
C GLN A 163 -7.29 21.03 28.57
N TYR A 164 -7.98 21.86 27.78
CA TYR A 164 -8.58 23.13 28.20
C TYR A 164 -10.08 23.17 27.87
N PRO A 165 -10.94 22.47 28.65
CA PRO A 165 -12.38 22.38 28.37
C PRO A 165 -13.09 23.73 28.33
N PHE A 166 -12.65 24.68 29.15
CA PHE A 166 -13.23 26.02 29.26
C PHE A 166 -13.25 26.79 27.93
N LEU A 167 -12.37 26.46 26.98
CA LEU A 167 -12.34 27.09 25.66
C LEU A 167 -13.63 26.90 24.85
N ARG A 168 -14.42 25.87 25.18
CA ARG A 168 -15.74 25.62 24.56
C ARG A 168 -16.89 26.33 25.26
N GLU A 169 -16.64 26.92 26.43
CA GLU A 169 -17.66 27.58 27.20
C GLU A 169 -17.92 29.01 26.70
N LYS A 170 -19.17 29.47 26.88
CA LYS A 170 -19.55 30.86 26.54
C LYS A 170 -18.97 31.89 27.52
N SER A 171 -18.62 31.46 28.72
CA SER A 171 -17.98 32.24 29.79
C SER A 171 -16.49 32.52 29.54
N CYS A 172 -15.86 31.82 28.57
CA CYS A 172 -14.43 31.97 28.32
C CYS A 172 -14.08 33.38 27.82
N PRO A 173 -13.13 34.07 28.46
CA PRO A 173 -12.60 35.35 28.00
C PRO A 173 -12.14 35.27 26.54
N ASN A 174 -12.42 36.32 25.76
CA ASN A 174 -12.04 36.39 24.35
C ASN A 174 -10.52 36.43 24.19
N GLU A 175 -9.84 37.01 25.17
CA GLU A 175 -8.39 37.15 25.21
C GLU A 175 -7.71 35.78 25.20
N LEU A 176 -8.22 34.80 25.95
CA LEU A 176 -7.68 33.44 25.94
C LEU A 176 -7.92 32.72 24.60
N LYS A 177 -9.03 33.03 23.91
CA LYS A 177 -9.29 32.49 22.56
C LYS A 177 -8.32 33.06 21.53
N VAL A 178 -8.00 34.35 21.64
CA VAL A 178 -6.98 35.00 20.81
C VAL A 178 -5.61 34.35 21.08
N LEU A 179 -5.24 34.15 22.35
CA LEU A 179 -3.98 33.47 22.69
C LEU A 179 -3.91 32.06 22.13
N VAL A 180 -5.01 31.31 22.14
CA VAL A 180 -5.06 29.98 21.53
C VAL A 180 -4.78 30.06 20.02
N SER A 181 -5.36 31.05 19.32
CA SER A 181 -5.05 31.28 17.91
C SER A 181 -3.57 31.60 17.68
N ASP A 182 -3.00 32.44 18.55
CA ASP A 182 -1.57 32.79 18.50
C ASP A 182 -0.68 31.56 18.78
N SER A 183 -1.07 30.70 19.72
CA SER A 183 -0.32 29.46 20.04
C SER A 183 -0.30 28.47 18.88
N ILE A 184 -1.42 28.34 18.17
CA ILE A 184 -1.52 27.50 16.97
C ILE A 184 -0.59 28.06 15.88
N THR A 185 -0.63 29.37 15.67
CA THR A 185 0.24 30.04 14.68
C THR A 185 1.72 29.87 15.02
N ALA A 186 2.11 30.09 16.27
CA ALA A 186 3.47 29.89 16.75
C ALA A 186 3.93 28.44 16.60
N PHE A 187 3.06 27.46 16.86
CA PHE A 187 3.37 26.05 16.67
C PHE A 187 3.59 25.68 15.19
N HIS A 188 2.76 26.20 14.29
CA HIS A 188 2.94 25.96 12.86
C HIS A 188 4.24 26.60 12.35
N SER A 189 4.51 27.85 12.74
CA SER A 189 5.76 28.53 12.37
C SER A 189 6.99 27.80 12.93
N TYR A 190 6.93 27.34 14.19
CA TYR A 190 7.96 26.51 14.81
C TYR A 190 8.21 25.24 14.01
N ARG A 191 7.16 24.53 13.58
CA ARG A 191 7.28 23.28 12.82
C ARG A 191 7.93 23.50 11.46
N GLU A 192 7.52 24.53 10.74
CA GLU A 192 8.07 24.87 9.42
C GLU A 192 9.55 25.24 9.53
N LYS A 193 9.90 26.14 10.46
CA LYS A 193 11.29 26.54 10.71
C LYS A 193 12.16 25.40 11.22
N HIS A 194 11.61 24.50 12.03
CA HIS A 194 12.32 23.30 12.48
C HIS A 194 12.65 22.39 11.29
N GLU A 195 11.71 22.20 10.36
CA GLU A 195 11.94 21.42 9.15
C GLU A 195 12.97 22.09 8.23
N GLU A 196 12.91 23.41 8.08
CA GLU A 196 13.89 24.19 7.32
C GLU A 196 15.29 24.07 7.92
N LEU A 197 15.43 24.28 9.24
CA LEU A 197 16.68 24.14 9.96
C LEU A 197 17.24 22.71 9.84
N PHE A 198 16.38 21.70 9.88
CA PHE A 198 16.78 20.30 9.73
C PHE A 198 17.30 19.99 8.32
N LYS A 199 16.62 20.46 7.27
CA LYS A 199 17.08 20.33 5.88
C LYS A 199 18.43 21.03 5.66
N MET A 200 18.60 22.23 6.20
CA MET A 200 19.87 22.95 6.14
C MET A 200 21.02 22.18 6.81
N PHE A 201 20.71 21.44 7.89
CA PHE A 201 21.68 20.59 8.57
C PHE A 201 22.06 19.35 7.74
N GLU A 202 21.08 18.69 7.10
CA GLU A 202 21.32 17.54 6.20
C GLU A 202 22.16 17.92 4.97
N GLU A 203 21.90 19.09 4.39
CA GLU A 203 22.61 19.62 3.22
C GLU A 203 24.02 20.14 3.54
N LYS A 204 24.48 20.05 4.80
CA LYS A 204 25.75 20.61 5.30
C LYS A 204 25.93 22.08 4.93
N ASN A 205 24.84 22.85 5.02
CA ASN A 205 24.85 24.26 4.67
C ASN A 205 25.69 25.04 5.70
N GLU A 206 26.72 25.78 5.25
CA GLU A 206 27.67 26.48 6.14
C GLU A 206 27.22 27.91 6.49
N ASP A 207 26.01 28.32 6.08
CA ASP A 207 25.50 29.68 6.25
C ASP A 207 25.03 29.95 7.70
N LYS A 208 26.01 30.13 8.60
CA LYS A 208 25.82 30.25 10.06
C LYS A 208 24.89 31.39 10.47
N GLU A 209 24.87 32.50 9.73
CA GLU A 209 24.00 33.65 10.04
C GLU A 209 22.52 33.30 9.85
N LYS A 210 22.19 32.60 8.76
CA LYS A 210 20.81 32.15 8.49
C LYS A 210 20.36 31.09 9.49
N ILE A 211 21.24 30.14 9.80
CA ILE A 211 21.00 29.12 10.82
C ILE A 211 20.69 29.78 12.16
N TYR A 212 21.47 30.79 12.56
CA TYR A 212 21.24 31.52 13.80
C TYR A 212 19.92 32.28 13.79
N ALA A 213 19.57 32.95 12.69
CA ALA A 213 18.31 33.68 12.56
C ALA A 213 17.09 32.74 12.69
N ILE A 214 17.10 31.61 11.96
CA ILE A 214 16.03 30.60 12.02
C ILE A 214 15.94 30.00 13.42
N ALA A 215 17.07 29.65 14.04
CA ALA A 215 17.11 29.11 15.40
C ALA A 215 16.59 30.12 16.44
N SER A 216 16.95 31.40 16.31
CA SER A 216 16.46 32.45 17.20
C SER A 216 14.95 32.64 17.08
N GLU A 217 14.41 32.62 15.86
CA GLU A 217 12.97 32.71 15.64
C GLU A 217 12.24 31.47 16.18
N LEU A 218 12.78 30.28 15.95
CA LEU A 218 12.24 29.02 16.47
C LEU A 218 12.19 29.02 18.00
N LEU A 219 13.22 29.54 18.67
CA LEU A 219 13.23 29.72 20.12
C LEU A 219 12.18 30.72 20.58
N ASN A 220 12.03 31.85 19.89
CA ASN A 220 11.00 32.84 20.21
C ASN A 220 9.58 32.26 20.08
N ASP A 221 9.30 31.52 19.00
CA ASP A 221 8.01 30.86 18.76
C ASP A 221 7.73 29.79 19.83
N PHE A 222 8.76 29.03 20.23
CA PHE A 222 8.67 28.04 21.29
C PHE A 222 8.38 28.67 22.67
N GLU A 223 9.11 29.72 23.02
CA GLU A 223 8.93 30.45 24.28
C GLU A 223 7.55 31.11 24.34
N LEU A 224 7.11 31.72 23.22
CA LEU A 224 5.78 32.28 23.07
C LEU A 224 4.71 31.23 23.33
N ASN A 225 4.78 30.09 22.63
CA ASN A 225 3.82 29.00 22.78
C ASN A 225 3.80 28.48 24.23
N ARG A 226 4.97 28.29 24.85
CA ARG A 226 5.08 27.85 26.26
C ARG A 226 4.46 28.85 27.23
N SER A 227 4.66 30.15 27.00
CA SER A 227 4.09 31.20 27.86
C SER A 227 2.56 31.24 27.77
N ILE A 228 1.99 31.01 26.59
CA ILE A 228 0.54 30.89 26.39
C ILE A 228 -0.01 29.66 27.13
N HIS A 229 0.66 28.51 27.01
CA HIS A 229 0.23 27.30 27.72
C HIS A 229 0.25 27.44 29.24
N LYS A 230 1.22 28.17 29.81
CA LYS A 230 1.25 28.50 31.24
C LYS A 230 0.02 29.31 31.66
N GLU A 231 -0.35 30.31 30.85
CA GLU A 231 -1.52 31.15 31.08
C GLU A 231 -2.82 30.33 31.03
N LEU A 232 -2.98 29.49 30.01
CA LEU A 232 -4.14 28.60 29.87
C LEU A 232 -4.25 27.60 31.02
N GLN A 233 -3.10 27.07 31.47
CA GLN A 233 -3.06 26.17 32.62
C GLN A 233 -3.44 26.88 33.93
N HIS A 234 -2.93 28.10 34.15
CA HIS A 234 -3.31 28.89 35.32
C HIS A 234 -4.81 29.20 35.32
N TYR A 235 -5.38 29.59 34.16
CA TYR A 235 -6.82 29.83 34.06
C TYR A 235 -7.65 28.57 34.32
N ARG A 236 -7.19 27.41 33.84
CA ARG A 236 -7.84 26.12 34.13
C ARG A 236 -7.89 25.83 35.62
N ASP A 237 -6.79 26.08 36.33
CA ASP A 237 -6.62 25.66 37.72
C ASP A 237 -7.24 26.69 38.70
N ASN A 238 -7.16 27.99 38.39
CA ASN A 238 -7.57 29.08 39.29
C ASN A 238 -8.80 29.87 38.81
N GLY A 239 -9.20 29.72 37.55
CA GLY A 239 -10.29 30.53 36.94
C GLY A 239 -9.93 32.00 36.70
N GLU A 240 -8.68 32.38 36.92
CA GLU A 240 -8.20 33.76 36.78
C GLU A 240 -7.07 33.88 35.76
N ILE A 241 -7.03 35.02 35.08
CA ILE A 241 -5.95 35.38 34.15
C ILE A 241 -4.72 35.79 34.97
N LEU A 242 -3.60 35.11 34.74
CA LEU A 242 -2.29 35.36 35.35
C LEU A 242 -1.70 36.70 34.83
N GLY A 243 -1.85 36.94 33.53
CA GLY A 243 -1.46 38.17 32.85
C GLY A 243 0.06 38.34 32.73
N GLU A 244 0.79 37.23 32.64
CA GLU A 244 2.25 37.25 32.37
C GLU A 244 2.54 37.39 30.87
N HIS A 245 1.65 36.88 30.03
CA HIS A 245 1.78 37.02 28.58
C HIS A 245 1.68 38.48 28.13
N ARG A 246 2.50 38.89 27.15
CA ARG A 246 2.55 40.27 26.64
C ARG A 246 1.18 40.84 26.28
N ALA A 247 0.32 40.04 25.66
CA ALA A 247 -1.03 40.44 25.24
C ALA A 247 -2.02 40.60 26.41
N LEU A 248 -1.72 40.05 27.59
CA LEU A 248 -2.57 40.10 28.78
C LEU A 248 -2.05 41.02 29.88
N LEU A 249 -0.88 41.64 29.68
CA LEU A 249 -0.32 42.63 30.60
C LEU A 249 -1.31 43.76 30.90
N GLU A 250 -2.08 44.20 29.89
CA GLU A 250 -3.10 45.23 30.06
C GLU A 250 -4.23 44.78 30.98
N PHE A 251 -4.63 43.51 30.90
CA PHE A 251 -5.66 42.92 31.76
C PHE A 251 -5.21 42.85 33.22
N LYS A 252 -3.94 42.47 33.45
CA LYS A 252 -3.32 42.49 34.79
C LYS A 252 -3.28 43.90 35.37
N LEU A 253 -2.84 44.87 34.57
CA LEU A 253 -2.81 46.28 34.97
C LEU A 253 -4.22 46.79 35.29
N GLN A 254 -5.21 46.43 34.49
CA GLN A 254 -6.60 46.80 34.73
C GLN A 254 -7.12 46.21 36.04
N LYS A 255 -6.89 44.91 36.29
CA LYS A 255 -7.25 44.25 37.57
C LYS A 255 -6.58 44.90 38.78
N GLU A 256 -5.28 45.23 38.68
CA GLU A 256 -4.56 45.95 39.74
C GLU A 256 -5.17 47.34 39.99
N VAL A 257 -5.50 48.06 38.93
CA VAL A 257 -6.10 49.40 39.02
C VAL A 257 -7.52 49.31 39.59
N ASP A 258 -8.30 48.31 39.21
CA ASP A 258 -9.66 48.06 39.70
C ASP A 258 -9.70 47.66 41.18
N ALA A 259 -8.68 46.93 41.66
CA ALA A 259 -8.51 46.64 43.08
C ALA A 259 -8.12 47.86 43.94
N MET A 260 -7.51 48.90 43.36
CA MET A 260 -7.11 50.10 44.11
C MET A 260 -8.32 50.99 44.48
N THR A 261 -8.39 51.43 45.74
CA THR A 261 -9.39 52.40 46.25
C THR A 261 -9.03 53.84 45.89
N GLY A 262 -9.98 54.78 45.98
CA GLY A 262 -9.83 56.19 45.54
C GLY A 262 -8.58 56.91 46.07
N ASP A 263 -8.32 56.80 47.37
CA ASP A 263 -7.14 57.42 48.01
C ASP A 263 -5.82 56.83 47.54
N VAL A 264 -5.81 55.51 47.28
CA VAL A 264 -4.65 54.78 46.78
C VAL A 264 -4.39 55.13 45.31
N LEU A 265 -5.46 55.32 44.50
CA LEU A 265 -5.35 55.74 43.10
C LEU A 265 -4.71 57.13 42.95
N ALA A 266 -5.08 58.09 43.79
CA ALA A 266 -4.50 59.44 43.75
C ALA A 266 -2.99 59.44 44.10
N LYS A 267 -2.60 58.65 45.12
CA LYS A 267 -1.17 58.44 45.47
C LYS A 267 -0.43 57.71 44.36
N ALA A 268 -1.02 56.67 43.78
CA ALA A 268 -0.45 55.90 42.68
C ALA A 268 -0.21 56.79 41.44
N LYS A 269 -1.15 57.68 41.09
CA LYS A 269 -0.98 58.64 39.98
C LYS A 269 0.26 59.53 40.14
N ASN A 270 0.47 60.09 41.33
CA ASN A 270 1.62 60.96 41.61
C ASN A 270 2.94 60.17 41.58
N ASN A 271 2.96 58.97 42.16
CA ASN A 271 4.12 58.09 42.14
C ASN A 271 4.49 57.65 40.71
N LEU A 272 3.49 57.27 39.90
CA LEU A 272 3.68 56.90 38.50
C LEU A 272 4.25 58.07 37.68
N LYS A 273 3.74 59.29 37.87
CA LYS A 273 4.27 60.49 37.18
C LYS A 273 5.75 60.72 37.49
N SER A 274 6.14 60.58 38.76
CA SER A 274 7.54 60.70 39.18
C SER A 274 8.41 59.59 38.58
N ASN A 275 7.96 58.35 38.62
CA ASN A 275 8.69 57.19 38.08
C ASN A 275 8.85 57.26 36.55
N ILE A 276 7.82 57.68 35.81
CA ILE A 276 7.89 57.89 34.36
C ILE A 276 8.92 58.97 34.04
N SER A 277 8.94 60.08 34.78
CA SER A 277 9.95 61.13 34.58
C SER A 277 11.38 60.62 34.83
N LYS A 278 11.59 59.83 35.89
CA LYS A 278 12.88 59.19 36.18
C LYS A 278 13.31 58.23 35.07
N LYS A 279 12.39 57.41 34.56
CA LYS A 279 12.65 56.47 33.46
C LYS A 279 12.92 57.17 32.12
N LYS A 280 12.21 58.28 31.82
CA LYS A 280 12.50 59.14 30.65
C LYS A 280 13.90 59.74 30.71
N LYS A 281 14.34 60.21 31.88
CA LYS A 281 15.70 60.70 32.08
C LYS A 281 16.73 59.58 31.95
N ALA A 282 16.44 58.40 32.50
CA ALA A 282 17.32 57.23 32.38
C ALA A 282 17.45 56.74 30.93
N LEU A 283 16.39 56.84 30.12
CA LEU A 283 16.42 56.53 28.69
C LEU A 283 17.33 57.48 27.92
N ALA A 284 17.31 58.77 28.26
CA ALA A 284 18.17 59.78 27.64
C ALA A 284 19.66 59.61 28.00
N SER A 285 19.98 58.99 29.13
CA SER A 285 21.35 58.75 29.59
C SER A 285 21.90 57.34 29.29
N ALA A 286 21.12 56.46 28.64
CA ALA A 286 21.52 55.08 28.39
C ALA A 286 22.51 54.96 27.23
N GLN A 287 23.63 54.24 27.44
CA GLN A 287 24.72 54.12 26.47
C GLN A 287 24.63 52.84 25.60
N SER A 288 23.94 51.80 26.07
CA SER A 288 23.79 50.52 25.35
C SER A 288 22.38 50.34 24.79
N GLU A 289 22.28 49.76 23.58
CA GLU A 289 21.01 49.54 22.88
C GLU A 289 20.09 48.56 23.61
N GLU A 290 20.64 47.50 24.22
CA GLU A 290 19.88 46.58 25.07
C GLU A 290 19.30 47.26 26.32
N GLN A 291 20.06 48.20 26.90
CA GLN A 291 19.60 48.96 28.06
C GLN A 291 18.47 49.92 27.66
N LYS A 292 18.55 50.54 26.47
CA LYS A 292 17.48 51.38 25.94
C LYS A 292 16.19 50.59 25.75
N ILE A 293 16.25 49.39 25.15
CA ILE A 293 15.08 48.51 24.95
C ILE A 293 14.41 48.19 26.28
N LYS A 294 15.17 47.72 27.28
CA LYS A 294 14.65 47.39 28.62
C LYS A 294 14.04 48.60 29.33
N ILE A 295 14.68 49.78 29.23
CA ILE A 295 14.15 51.01 29.83
C ILE A 295 12.87 51.45 29.12
N GLN A 296 12.81 51.30 27.80
CA GLN A 296 11.65 51.67 26.97
C GLN A 296 10.46 50.77 27.26
N GLU A 297 10.64 49.45 27.38
CA GLU A 297 9.60 48.51 27.80
C GLU A 297 9.06 48.85 29.20
N ALA A 298 9.94 49.12 30.16
CA ALA A 298 9.55 49.52 31.50
C ALA A 298 8.79 50.86 31.51
N LEU A 299 9.16 51.79 30.63
CA LEU A 299 8.48 53.07 30.46
C LEU A 299 7.08 52.88 29.86
N GLN A 300 6.95 52.05 28.82
CA GLN A 300 5.66 51.71 28.22
C GLN A 300 4.71 51.07 29.25
N TYR A 301 5.22 50.16 30.09
CA TYR A 301 4.45 49.57 31.18
C TYR A 301 3.90 50.63 32.15
N LEU A 302 4.74 51.57 32.58
CA LEU A 302 4.33 52.63 33.50
C LEU A 302 3.34 53.61 32.86
N GLU A 303 3.53 53.97 31.59
CA GLU A 303 2.61 54.85 30.85
C GLU A 303 1.24 54.20 30.66
N LYS A 304 1.18 52.92 30.28
CA LYS A 304 -0.07 52.16 30.22
C LYS A 304 -0.78 52.12 31.57
N LYS A 305 -0.05 51.80 32.66
CA LYS A 305 -0.63 51.81 34.02
C LYS A 305 -1.15 53.20 34.41
N GLN A 306 -0.45 54.27 34.04
CA GLN A 306 -0.88 55.64 34.31
C GLN A 306 -2.17 55.99 33.54
N ALA A 307 -2.31 55.55 32.29
CA ALA A 307 -3.51 55.76 31.50
C ALA A 307 -4.74 55.14 32.19
N LEU A 308 -4.64 53.87 32.61
CA LEU A 308 -5.73 53.17 33.29
C LEU A 308 -6.09 53.79 34.64
N VAL A 309 -5.10 54.22 35.44
CA VAL A 309 -5.35 54.94 36.70
C VAL A 309 -6.08 56.26 36.45
N ASN A 310 -5.70 57.01 35.42
CA ASN A 310 -6.36 58.27 35.06
C ASN A 310 -7.80 58.04 34.60
N GLU A 311 -8.03 57.00 33.81
CA GLU A 311 -9.37 56.63 33.34
C GLU A 311 -10.28 56.24 34.50
N LYS A 312 -9.80 55.41 35.43
CA LYS A 312 -10.56 55.03 36.62
C LYS A 312 -10.88 56.24 37.52
N LEU A 313 -9.92 57.13 37.74
CA LEU A 313 -10.15 58.38 38.49
C LEU A 313 -11.16 59.29 37.79
N LYS A 314 -11.13 59.39 36.46
CA LYS A 314 -12.12 60.15 35.67
C LYS A 314 -13.51 59.55 35.82
N ASN A 315 -13.64 58.22 35.79
CA ASN A 315 -14.90 57.52 35.96
C ASN A 315 -15.46 57.62 37.39
N LEU A 316 -14.60 57.71 38.41
CA LEU A 316 -15.00 57.98 39.80
C LEU A 316 -15.49 59.42 39.98
N GLY A 317 -14.79 60.41 39.43
CA GLY A 317 -15.17 61.82 39.51
C GLY A 317 -16.34 62.22 38.61
N ALA A 318 -16.75 61.37 37.65
CA ALA A 318 -17.94 61.57 36.82
C ALA A 318 -19.22 60.92 37.41
N LYS A 319 -19.09 60.19 38.52
CA LYS A 319 -20.19 59.54 39.24
C LYS A 319 -20.63 60.29 40.50
N GLU A 320 -19.99 61.41 40.82
CA GLU A 320 -20.42 62.41 41.81
C GLU A 320 -21.20 63.54 41.15
#